data_AF-A0A7W8JV05-F1
#
_entry.id   AF-A0A7W8JV05-F1
#
_cell.length_a   1.000
_cell.length_b   1.000
_cell.length_c   1.000
_cell.angle_alpha   90.00
_cell.angle_beta   90.00
_cell.angle_gamma   90.00
#
_symmetry.space_group_name_H-M   'P 1'
#
loop_
_entity.id
_entity.type
_entity.pdbx_description
1 polymer ?
#
loop_
_entity_poly.entity_id
_entity_poly.type
_entity_poly.pdbx_seq_one_letter_code
_entity_poly.pdbx_strand_id
1 'polypeptide(L)'
;MIIALIPALLLAAPLGIVKLALVVLVFIAANQVEGQFLSPLVLARQTDLHPATVLLSILSGVALVGVMGALLAVPLMALAKRLMEAYYYPSRLYQRSP
;
A
#
# COMPACT_ATOMS: atom_id res chain seq x y z
N MET A 1 -12.08 5.07 5.33
CA MET A 1 -12.57 6.35 5.86
C MET A 1 -13.90 6.88 5.30
N ILE A 2 -14.31 6.55 4.06
CA ILE A 2 -15.53 7.13 3.44
C ILE A 2 -16.81 6.85 4.26
N ILE A 3 -16.96 5.64 4.79
CA ILE A 3 -18.12 5.25 5.61
C ILE A 3 -18.14 5.99 6.96
N ALA A 4 -16.96 6.37 7.50
CA ALA A 4 -16.83 7.09 8.76
C ALA A 4 -17.11 8.61 8.62
N LEU A 5 -17.05 9.15 7.40
CA LEU A 5 -17.32 10.57 7.15
C LEU A 5 -18.80 10.93 7.37
N ILE A 6 -19.70 10.02 7.00
CA ILE A 6 -21.16 10.21 7.10
C ILE A 6 -21.61 10.47 8.56
N PRO A 7 -21.32 9.59 9.55
CA PRO A 7 -21.71 9.85 10.93
C PRO A 7 -20.99 11.05 11.55
N ALA A 8 -19.73 11.31 11.15
CA ALA A 8 -18.97 12.47 11.65
C ALA A 8 -19.59 13.80 11.21
N LEU A 9 -20.07 13.90 9.96
CA LEU A 9 -20.77 15.07 9.45
C LEU A 9 -22.13 15.25 10.13
N LEU A 10 -22.87 14.16 10.36
CA LEU A 10 -24.17 14.20 11.06
C LEU A 10 -24.02 14.71 12.51
N LEU A 11 -22.96 14.28 13.22
CA LEU A 11 -22.65 14.76 14.57
C LEU A 11 -22.19 16.23 14.59
N ALA A 12 -21.49 16.67 13.54
CA ALA A 12 -20.99 18.04 13.42
C ALA A 12 -22.07 19.05 12.98
N ALA A 13 -23.09 18.60 12.25
CA ALA A 13 -24.15 19.44 11.68
C ALA A 13 -24.86 20.35 12.71
N PRO A 14 -25.32 19.86 13.88
CA PRO A 14 -26.00 20.71 14.87
C PRO A 14 -25.04 21.68 15.59
N LEU A 15 -23.72 21.48 15.48
CA LEU A 15 -22.72 22.30 16.17
C LEU A 15 -22.32 23.57 15.40
N GLY A 16 -22.82 23.74 14.17
CA GLY A 16 -22.64 24.93 13.33
C GLY A 16 -21.58 24.80 12.22
N ILE A 17 -21.64 25.73 11.25
CA ILE A 17 -20.85 25.70 10.00
C ILE A 17 -19.33 25.62 10.25
N VAL A 18 -18.83 26.27 11.29
CA VAL A 18 -17.38 26.34 11.59
C VAL A 18 -16.85 24.96 12.00
N LYS A 19 -17.59 24.22 12.83
CA LYS A 19 -17.20 22.88 13.26
C LYS A 19 -17.33 21.85 12.15
N LEU A 20 -18.35 21.99 11.30
CA LEU A 20 -18.47 21.20 10.06
C LEU A 20 -17.25 21.35 9.17
N ALA A 21 -16.81 22.59 8.92
CA ALA A 21 -15.61 22.86 8.10
C ALA A 21 -14.35 22.24 8.71
N LEU A 22 -14.17 22.33 10.03
CA LEU A 22 -13.05 21.71 10.73
C LEU A 22 -13.05 20.19 10.63
N VAL A 23 -14.21 19.53 10.76
CA VAL A 23 -14.32 18.08 10.61
C VAL A 23 -13.92 17.64 9.22
N VAL A 24 -14.40 18.33 8.18
CA VAL A 24 -14.03 18.05 6.79
C VAL A 24 -12.52 18.23 6.58
N LEU A 25 -11.94 19.32 7.09
CA LEU A 25 -10.51 19.60 6.97
C LEU A 25 -9.66 18.49 7.59
N VAL A 26 -9.99 18.07 8.82
CA VAL A 26 -9.29 17.00 9.53
C VAL A 26 -9.42 15.67 8.78
N PHE A 27 -10.61 15.36 8.25
CA PHE A 27 -10.82 14.15 7.46
C PHE A 27 -10.03 14.14 6.16
N ILE A 28 -9.90 15.28 5.47
CA ILE A 28 -9.06 15.40 4.27
C ILE A 28 -7.59 15.17 4.64
N ALA A 29 -7.11 15.82 5.71
CA ALA A 29 -5.75 15.64 6.18
C ALA A 29 -5.46 14.18 6.57
N ALA A 30 -6.38 13.52 7.28
CA ALA A 30 -6.25 12.12 7.64
C ALA A 30 -6.26 11.20 6.41
N ASN A 31 -7.12 11.45 5.42
CA ASN A 31 -7.13 10.69 4.16
C ASN A 31 -5.82 10.84 3.39
N GLN A 32 -5.22 12.03 3.37
CA GLN A 32 -3.92 12.26 2.75
C GLN A 32 -2.82 11.43 3.43
N VAL A 33 -2.81 11.39 4.76
CA VAL A 33 -1.86 10.58 5.55
C VAL A 33 -2.09 9.08 5.30
N GLU A 34 -3.34 8.62 5.28
CA GLU A 34 -3.64 7.22 4.93
C GLU A 34 -3.17 6.87 3.50
N GLY A 35 -3.45 7.74 2.53
CA GLY A 35 -3.12 7.52 1.13
C GLY A 35 -1.61 7.53 0.85
N GLN A 36 -0.86 8.44 1.46
CA GLN A 36 0.57 8.60 1.19
C GLN A 36 1.50 7.82 2.12
N PHE A 37 1.11 7.55 3.37
CA PHE A 37 1.98 6.90 4.36
C PHE A 37 1.48 5.52 4.77
N LEU A 38 0.19 5.37 5.10
CA LEU A 38 -0.30 4.07 5.56
C LEU A 38 -0.40 3.06 4.42
N SER A 39 -0.85 3.46 3.23
CA SER A 39 -0.87 2.58 2.05
C SER A 39 0.50 1.94 1.80
N PRO A 40 1.61 2.69 1.62
CA PRO A 40 2.91 2.05 1.38
C PRO A 40 3.44 1.31 2.61
N LEU A 41 3.17 1.76 3.85
CA LEU A 41 3.63 1.08 5.06
C LEU A 41 2.95 -0.29 5.25
N VAL A 42 1.65 -0.36 4.98
CA VAL A 42 0.86 -1.61 5.07
C VAL A 42 1.24 -2.56 3.95
N LEU A 43 1.40 -2.06 2.71
CA LEU A 43 1.87 -2.89 1.60
C LEU A 43 3.32 -3.39 1.81
N ALA A 44 4.20 -2.56 2.36
CA ALA A 44 5.58 -2.93 2.68
C ALA A 44 5.63 -4.05 3.74
N ARG A 45 4.80 -3.95 4.80
CA ARG A 45 4.73 -4.98 5.86
C ARG A 45 4.18 -6.32 5.37
N GLN A 46 3.33 -6.34 4.34
CA GLN A 46 2.75 -7.59 3.83
C GLN A 46 3.65 -8.32 2.84
N THR A 47 4.64 -7.66 2.25
CA THR A 47 5.43 -8.27 1.17
C THR A 47 6.92 -8.36 1.42
N ASP A 48 7.52 -7.69 2.43
CA ASP A 48 8.99 -7.64 2.61
C ASP A 48 9.73 -7.22 1.31
N LEU A 49 8.99 -6.63 0.37
CA LEU A 49 9.50 -6.10 -0.88
C LEU A 49 9.77 -4.64 -0.63
N HIS A 50 11.03 -4.25 -0.80
CA HIS A 50 11.39 -2.85 -0.72
C HIS A 50 10.51 -2.05 -1.70
N PRO A 51 9.89 -0.92 -1.28
CA PRO A 51 8.95 -0.17 -2.12
C PRO A 51 9.53 0.17 -3.50
N ALA A 52 10.84 0.39 -3.59
CA ALA A 52 11.52 0.62 -4.85
C ALA A 52 11.42 -0.57 -5.81
N THR A 53 11.43 -1.81 -5.33
CA THR A 53 11.34 -3.01 -6.19
C THR A 53 9.96 -3.16 -6.81
N VAL A 54 8.90 -2.84 -6.05
CA VAL A 54 7.53 -2.78 -6.58
C VAL A 54 7.42 -1.67 -7.63
N LEU A 55 7.98 -0.51 -7.35
CA LEU A 55 7.99 0.63 -8.28
C LEU A 55 8.71 0.24 -9.59
N LEU A 56 9.92 -0.31 -9.51
CA LEU A 56 10.71 -0.76 -10.65
C LEU A 56 9.99 -1.84 -11.47
N SER A 57 9.29 -2.76 -10.81
CA SER A 57 8.49 -3.78 -11.48
C SER A 57 7.33 -3.14 -12.26
N ILE A 58 6.61 -2.20 -11.66
CA ILE A 58 5.51 -1.47 -12.32
C ILE A 58 6.05 -0.66 -13.51
N LEU A 59 7.14 0.10 -13.33
CA LEU A 59 7.79 0.87 -14.40
C LEU A 59 8.21 -0.04 -15.56
N SER A 60 8.80 -1.20 -15.26
CA SER A 60 9.19 -2.18 -16.28
C SER A 60 7.97 -2.77 -16.99
N GLY A 61 6.90 -3.09 -16.26
CA GLY A 61 5.65 -3.58 -16.83
C GLY A 61 4.97 -2.56 -17.74
N VAL A 62 4.95 -1.28 -17.33
CA VAL A 62 4.45 -0.15 -18.13
C VAL A 62 5.26 -0.01 -19.41
N ALA A 63 6.59 -0.06 -19.33
CA ALA A 63 7.46 0.09 -20.50
C ALA A 63 7.26 -1.02 -21.54
N LEU A 64 6.94 -2.25 -21.10
CA LEU A 64 6.80 -3.40 -22.00
C LEU A 64 5.42 -3.53 -22.63
N VAL A 65 4.34 -3.36 -21.85
CA VAL A 65 2.96 -3.66 -22.28
C VAL A 65 1.98 -2.53 -21.94
N GLY A 66 2.49 -1.37 -21.53
CA GLY A 66 1.67 -0.23 -21.11
C GLY A 66 0.91 -0.50 -19.81
N VAL A 67 -0.27 0.10 -19.68
CA VAL A 67 -1.09 0.01 -18.46
C VAL A 67 -1.41 -1.45 -18.07
N MET A 68 -1.57 -2.34 -19.05
CA MET A 68 -1.83 -3.75 -18.79
C MET A 68 -0.65 -4.44 -18.08
N GLY A 69 0.58 -4.08 -18.46
CA GLY A 69 1.79 -4.56 -17.80
C GLY A 69 1.97 -4.01 -16.38
N ALA A 70 1.47 -2.79 -16.11
CA ALA A 70 1.44 -2.21 -14.77
C ALA A 70 0.59 -3.04 -13.79
N LEU A 71 -0.59 -3.49 -14.25
CA LEU A 71 -1.53 -4.29 -13.46
C LEU A 71 -0.95 -5.67 -13.12
N LEU A 72 -0.22 -6.27 -14.06
CA LEU A 72 0.38 -7.60 -13.89
C LEU A 72 1.75 -7.56 -13.18
N ALA A 73 2.41 -6.41 -13.10
CA ALA A 73 3.72 -6.27 -12.49
C ALA A 73 3.74 -6.70 -11.01
N VAL A 74 2.74 -6.27 -10.23
CA VAL A 74 2.65 -6.58 -8.78
C VAL A 74 2.53 -8.09 -8.51
N PRO A 75 1.56 -8.83 -9.10
CA PRO A 75 1.46 -10.27 -8.86
C PRO A 75 2.67 -11.06 -9.41
N LEU A 76 3.25 -10.65 -10.55
CA LEU A 76 4.46 -11.27 -11.08
C LEU A 76 5.67 -11.08 -10.15
N MET A 77 5.85 -9.88 -9.61
CA MET A 77 6.91 -9.58 -8.64
C MET A 77 6.73 -10.37 -7.35
N ALA A 78 5.49 -10.48 -6.85
CA ALA A 78 5.16 -11.30 -5.69
C ALA A 78 5.47 -12.78 -5.93
N LEU A 79 5.14 -13.32 -7.11
CA LEU A 79 5.47 -14.68 -7.50
C LEU A 79 6.99 -14.90 -7.61
N ALA A 80 7.71 -13.98 -8.26
CA ALA A 80 9.17 -14.04 -8.38
C ALA A 80 9.84 -14.06 -6.99
N LYS A 81 9.37 -13.22 -6.06
CA LYS A 81 9.86 -13.21 -4.69
C LYS A 81 9.59 -14.54 -3.97
N ARG A 82 8.37 -15.08 -4.10
CA ARG A 82 8.02 -16.39 -3.53
C ARG A 82 8.86 -17.52 -4.11
N LEU A 83 9.16 -17.49 -5.40
CA LEU A 83 10.07 -18.45 -6.03
C LEU A 83 11.50 -18.29 -5.50
N MET A 84 11.99 -17.07 -5.32
CA MET A 84 13.31 -16.83 -4.72
C MET A 84 13.37 -17.33 -3.27
N GLU A 85 12.35 -17.05 -2.45
CA GLU A 85 12.25 -17.58 -1.08
C GLU A 85 12.22 -19.11 -1.09
N ALA A 86 11.37 -19.71 -1.94
CA ALA A 86 11.22 -21.15 -2.04
C ALA A 86 12.47 -21.87 -2.59
N TYR A 87 13.25 -21.22 -3.46
CA TYR A 87 14.43 -21.81 -4.10
C TYR A 87 15.75 -21.50 -3.38
N TYR A 88 15.85 -20.37 -2.68
CA TYR A 88 17.07 -19.95 -1.99
C TYR A 88 17.16 -20.49 -0.54
N TYR A 89 16.03 -20.61 0.18
CA TYR A 89 16.01 -21.17 1.55
C TYR A 89 16.28 -22.68 1.71
N PRO A 90 16.06 -23.57 0.72
CA PRO A 90 16.40 -24.99 0.87
C PRO A 90 17.83 -25.32 0.42
N SER A 91 18.67 -24.32 0.08
CA SER A 91 20.09 -24.58 -0.11
C SER A 91 20.70 -24.97 1.25
N ARG A 92 21.07 -26.24 1.36
CA ARG A 92 21.37 -26.98 2.61
C ARG A 92 22.61 -26.50 3.39
N LEU A 93 22.96 -25.22 3.34
CA LEU A 93 24.13 -24.64 3.99
C LEU A 93 23.81 -23.72 5.19
N TYR A 94 22.54 -23.35 5.43
CA TYR A 94 22.17 -22.52 6.60
C TYR A 94 21.68 -23.34 7.82
N GLN A 95 21.42 -24.63 7.68
CA GLN A 95 20.96 -25.48 8.79
C GLN A 95 22.10 -26.01 9.67
N ARG A 96 23.32 -25.49 9.50
CA ARG A 96 24.50 -25.89 10.29
C ARG A 96 25.34 -24.66 10.63
N SER A 97 24.89 -23.88 11.60
CA SER A 97 25.79 -23.06 12.41
C SER A 97 25.27 -23.09 13.85
N PRO A 98 26.01 -23.70 14.78
CA PRO A 98 25.68 -23.72 16.20
C PRO A 98 25.77 -22.33 16.84
#